data_AF-Q3YJV2-F1
#
_entry.id   AF-Q3YJV2-F1
#
_cell.length_a   1.000
_cell.length_b   1.000
_cell.length_c   1.000
_cell.angle_alpha   90.00
_cell.angle_beta   90.00
_cell.angle_gamma   90.00
#
_symmetry.space_group_name_H-M   'P 1'
#
loop_
_entity.id
_entity.type
_entity.pdbx_description
1 polymer ?
#
loop_
_entity_poly.entity_id
_entity_poly.type
_entity_poly.pdbx_seq_one_letter_code
_entity_poly.pdbx_strand_id
1 'polypeptide(L)'
;MKYLAASVLLQVGLTLAFSLPNIARLSRREVVEDKGDHILICRQEPLELGIVLDSSSSLRNRDFKTAIKFLQEFLSQYEISSDPNGVRVSIISYGKGIYPEIGFNLTTYDTKDEVIEAIGRIPHKAGLRTDTGRAIQYMHEAQLANGVVRPGVTKVSIVITDGNSQEWKLTKEAAEEARKDNIVMFAIGVGTDIRNSELLNIAGDQSRVTKVDNYNQLSSIKESLAHQTCFVQEKTTTTPVPMDEPCGVSDPADIFFVFSPANLGSDGTLWATSFIGLTVDTEDLNQGFRYGVLSGSCPDDAGFNLDAYSTVEGIKNRLESYERNKVQELVKTLADDGFTTARGARANSRKIAVIIAAGKKTSELQDEVAALVAQNIQVFVADPADKGLTLEGATILSGRSSKLQAEAFVSALCPKRS
;
A
#
# COMPACT_ATOMS: atom_id res chain seq x y z
N MET A 1 -96.78 -14.99 0.81
CA MET A 1 -96.80 -14.81 2.28
C MET A 1 -95.44 -14.27 2.73
N LYS A 2 -95.37 -13.77 3.97
CA LYS A 2 -94.20 -13.40 4.83
C LYS A 2 -92.83 -13.98 4.39
N TYR A 3 -91.73 -13.21 4.34
CA TYR A 3 -90.87 -12.75 5.46
C TYR A 3 -90.31 -13.93 6.32
N LEU A 4 -89.06 -13.95 6.82
CA LEU A 4 -88.00 -12.92 6.95
C LEU A 4 -86.59 -13.60 6.92
N ALA A 5 -85.49 -12.88 7.19
CA ALA A 5 -84.09 -13.34 7.06
C ALA A 5 -83.34 -13.44 8.40
N ALA A 6 -82.16 -14.10 8.43
CA ALA A 6 -80.89 -13.62 9.04
C ALA A 6 -79.73 -14.65 9.07
N SER A 7 -78.48 -14.14 9.09
CA SER A 7 -77.25 -14.75 9.66
C SER A 7 -76.57 -15.96 8.97
N VAL A 8 -75.22 -16.16 8.98
CA VAL A 8 -74.04 -15.30 9.31
C VAL A 8 -72.74 -15.89 8.68
N LEU A 9 -71.63 -15.12 8.67
CA LEU A 9 -70.19 -15.37 8.35
C LEU A 9 -69.66 -16.83 8.19
N LEU A 10 -68.55 -17.15 7.48
CA LEU A 10 -67.41 -16.35 6.96
C LEU A 10 -66.77 -16.95 5.67
N GLN A 11 -65.88 -16.19 5.00
CA GLN A 11 -65.06 -16.51 3.80
C GLN A 11 -63.58 -16.18 4.13
N VAL A 12 -62.47 -16.65 3.53
CA VAL A 12 -62.03 -17.14 2.18
C VAL A 12 -60.88 -18.16 2.45
N GLY A 13 -60.39 -19.09 1.61
CA GLY A 13 -60.52 -19.42 0.17
C GLY A 13 -59.14 -19.39 -0.53
N LEU A 14 -58.90 -20.21 -1.57
CA LEU A 14 -57.58 -20.41 -2.20
C LEU A 14 -57.70 -20.42 -3.75
N THR A 15 -56.84 -19.70 -4.47
CA THR A 15 -56.82 -19.71 -5.96
C THR A 15 -55.42 -19.47 -6.54
N LEU A 16 -55.09 -20.18 -7.62
CA LEU A 16 -53.89 -20.01 -8.46
C LEU A 16 -54.30 -19.45 -9.84
N ALA A 17 -53.47 -18.60 -10.46
CA ALA A 17 -53.04 -18.70 -11.88
C ALA A 17 -52.35 -17.43 -12.43
N PHE A 18 -51.14 -17.63 -12.97
CA PHE A 18 -50.48 -16.96 -14.11
C PHE A 18 -50.95 -15.58 -14.63
N SER A 19 -50.00 -14.64 -14.68
CA SER A 19 -49.66 -13.91 -15.92
C SER A 19 -48.25 -13.30 -15.89
N LEU A 20 -47.62 -13.15 -17.06
CA LEU A 20 -46.45 -12.31 -17.35
C LEU A 20 -46.90 -11.20 -18.33
N PRO A 21 -46.16 -10.09 -18.54
CA PRO A 21 -44.82 -9.74 -18.02
C PRO A 21 -44.78 -8.35 -17.34
N ASN A 22 -43.59 -7.91 -16.90
CA ASN A 22 -43.11 -6.56 -17.24
C ASN A 22 -41.60 -6.39 -17.06
N ILE A 23 -40.99 -5.55 -17.90
CA ILE A 23 -39.58 -5.13 -17.81
C ILE A 23 -39.53 -3.67 -17.34
N ALA A 24 -38.50 -3.36 -16.56
CA ALA A 24 -38.07 -2.02 -16.14
C ALA A 24 -39.04 -1.15 -15.32
N ARG A 25 -38.63 -0.88 -14.07
CA ARG A 25 -38.59 0.50 -13.56
C ARG A 25 -37.18 0.85 -13.10
N LEU A 26 -36.47 1.59 -13.94
CA LEU A 26 -35.40 2.49 -13.50
C LEU A 26 -36.01 3.69 -12.76
N SER A 27 -35.15 4.49 -12.12
CA SER A 27 -35.45 5.57 -11.16
C SER A 27 -35.66 5.02 -9.74
N ARG A 28 -34.94 5.52 -8.72
CA ARG A 28 -34.38 6.88 -8.63
C ARG A 28 -32.89 7.02 -8.99
N ARG A 29 -32.61 7.77 -10.06
CA ARG A 29 -31.42 8.64 -10.11
C ARG A 29 -31.77 9.89 -9.32
N GLU A 30 -31.06 10.19 -8.24
CA GLU A 30 -30.98 11.57 -7.77
C GLU A 30 -29.80 12.22 -8.48
N VAL A 31 -30.11 13.14 -9.40
CA VAL A 31 -29.11 14.02 -10.00
C VAL A 31 -28.88 15.13 -8.98
N VAL A 32 -27.83 14.95 -8.17
CA VAL A 32 -27.32 16.03 -7.33
C VAL A 32 -26.68 17.07 -8.26
N GLU A 33 -27.13 18.32 -8.17
CA GLU A 33 -26.54 19.44 -8.91
C GLU A 33 -25.10 19.67 -8.47
N ASP A 34 -24.19 19.95 -9.41
CA ASP A 34 -22.79 20.21 -9.09
C ASP A 34 -22.63 21.53 -8.32
N LYS A 35 -22.32 21.39 -7.03
CA LYS A 35 -21.72 22.42 -6.18
C LYS A 35 -20.64 21.85 -5.27
N GLY A 36 -19.67 21.14 -5.85
CA GLY A 36 -18.32 21.07 -5.29
C GLY A 36 -18.09 20.35 -3.95
N ASP A 37 -18.99 19.47 -3.50
CA ASP A 37 -18.73 18.50 -2.43
C ASP A 37 -18.73 17.07 -3.02
N HIS A 38 -17.57 16.42 -3.04
CA HIS A 38 -17.46 15.04 -3.51
C HIS A 38 -17.88 14.05 -2.43
N ILE A 39 -19.09 13.52 -2.50
CA ILE A 39 -19.51 12.38 -1.67
C ILE A 39 -18.72 11.14 -2.12
N LEU A 40 -17.71 10.75 -1.34
CA LEU A 40 -16.98 9.51 -1.52
C LEU A 40 -17.87 8.31 -1.19
N ILE A 41 -18.59 7.81 -2.18
CA ILE A 41 -19.30 6.53 -2.10
C ILE A 41 -18.29 5.42 -2.42
N CYS A 42 -17.76 4.77 -1.39
CA CYS A 42 -17.09 3.48 -1.58
C CYS A 42 -18.09 2.50 -2.22
N ARG A 43 -17.74 1.91 -3.38
CA ARG A 43 -18.49 0.77 -3.94
C ARG A 43 -18.23 -0.43 -3.05
N GLN A 44 -19.10 -0.61 -2.06
CA GLN A 44 -18.78 -1.42 -0.90
C GLN A 44 -18.99 -2.92 -1.15
N GLU A 45 -17.90 -3.62 -1.39
CA GLU A 45 -17.77 -5.02 -0.99
C GLU A 45 -17.69 -5.09 0.56
N PRO A 46 -18.16 -6.17 1.21
CA PRO A 46 -18.06 -6.32 2.65
C PRO A 46 -16.60 -6.27 3.13
N LEU A 47 -16.42 -5.78 4.36
CA LEU A 47 -15.10 -5.56 4.98
C LEU A 47 -15.11 -5.89 6.48
N GLU A 48 -14.01 -6.43 6.97
CA GLU A 48 -13.70 -6.58 8.40
C GLU A 48 -12.55 -5.62 8.75
N LEU A 49 -12.82 -4.60 9.57
CA LEU A 49 -11.90 -3.49 9.81
C LEU A 49 -11.46 -3.41 11.29
N GLY A 50 -10.21 -3.79 11.57
CA GLY A 50 -9.64 -3.80 12.92
C GLY A 50 -8.71 -2.61 13.21
N ILE A 51 -9.18 -1.65 14.01
CA ILE A 51 -8.43 -0.45 14.38
C ILE A 51 -7.57 -0.70 15.63
N VAL A 52 -6.30 -0.31 15.58
CA VAL A 52 -5.36 -0.42 16.70
C VAL A 52 -4.90 0.98 17.09
N LEU A 53 -5.38 1.49 18.22
CA LEU A 53 -5.25 2.90 18.63
C LEU A 53 -4.34 3.09 19.85
N ASP A 54 -3.23 3.78 19.66
CA ASP A 54 -2.33 4.20 20.73
C ASP A 54 -3.04 5.14 21.73
N SER A 55 -2.85 4.85 23.01
CA SER A 55 -3.40 5.54 24.17
C SER A 55 -2.33 5.62 25.27
N SER A 56 -1.06 5.62 24.86
CA SER A 56 0.11 5.81 25.71
C SER A 56 0.20 7.26 26.24
N SER A 57 1.18 7.50 27.12
CA SER A 57 1.38 8.77 27.83
C SER A 57 2.16 9.83 27.05
N SER A 58 2.68 9.53 25.86
CA SER A 58 3.21 10.53 24.92
C SER A 58 2.07 11.37 24.32
N LEU A 59 0.97 10.71 23.97
CA LEU A 59 -0.25 11.37 23.50
C LEU A 59 -0.78 12.29 24.61
N ARG A 60 -1.11 13.53 24.23
CA ARG A 60 -1.90 14.42 25.08
C ARG A 60 -3.39 14.11 24.90
N ASN A 61 -4.18 14.18 25.96
CA ASN A 61 -5.64 13.94 25.92
C ASN A 61 -6.37 14.76 24.82
N ARG A 62 -5.94 16.00 24.55
CA ARG A 62 -6.47 16.79 23.42
C ARG A 62 -6.24 16.10 22.07
N ASP A 63 -5.04 15.57 21.88
CA ASP A 63 -4.58 15.02 20.61
C ASP A 63 -5.13 13.59 20.40
N PHE A 64 -5.27 12.80 21.49
CA PHE A 64 -6.08 11.58 21.50
C PHE A 64 -7.55 11.85 21.12
N LYS A 65 -8.17 12.91 21.65
CA LYS A 65 -9.53 13.31 21.24
C LYS A 65 -9.62 13.69 19.76
N THR A 66 -8.56 14.27 19.20
CA THR A 66 -8.47 14.51 17.75
C THR A 66 -8.35 13.20 16.97
N ALA A 67 -7.66 12.18 17.49
CA ALA A 67 -7.64 10.84 16.91
C ALA A 67 -9.03 10.16 16.92
N ILE A 68 -9.75 10.25 18.05
CA ILE A 68 -11.12 9.76 18.18
C ILE A 68 -12.05 10.46 17.17
N LYS A 69 -11.99 11.80 17.10
CA LYS A 69 -12.76 12.56 16.11
C LYS A 69 -12.41 12.17 14.67
N PHE A 70 -11.12 11.98 14.36
CA PHE A 70 -10.69 11.49 13.05
C PHE A 70 -11.30 10.12 12.73
N LEU A 71 -11.29 9.17 13.66
CA LEU A 71 -11.90 7.86 13.46
C LEU A 71 -13.42 7.96 13.22
N GLN A 72 -14.13 8.84 13.92
CA GLN A 72 -15.56 9.09 13.68
C GLN A 72 -15.82 9.67 12.28
N GLU A 73 -15.06 10.69 11.85
CA GLU A 73 -15.16 11.24 10.50
C GLU A 73 -14.79 10.20 9.43
N PHE A 74 -13.69 9.47 9.62
CA PHE A 74 -13.21 8.42 8.72
C PHE A 74 -14.26 7.31 8.53
N LEU A 75 -14.81 6.77 9.62
CA LEU A 75 -15.79 5.68 9.59
C LEU A 75 -17.18 6.11 9.08
N SER A 76 -17.51 7.40 9.14
CA SER A 76 -18.77 7.89 8.57
C SER A 76 -18.91 7.63 7.06
N GLN A 77 -17.78 7.47 6.36
CA GLN A 77 -17.69 7.21 4.91
C GLN A 77 -18.11 5.78 4.50
N TYR A 78 -18.26 4.85 5.45
CA TYR A 78 -18.59 3.43 5.18
C TYR A 78 -20.05 3.12 5.51
N GLU A 79 -20.68 2.18 4.81
CA GLU A 79 -21.96 1.60 5.20
C GLU A 79 -21.72 0.49 6.24
N ILE A 80 -21.51 0.91 7.49
CA ILE A 80 -21.31 0.02 8.63
C ILE A 80 -22.64 -0.64 9.00
N SER A 81 -22.68 -1.97 8.85
CA SER A 81 -23.81 -2.84 9.20
C SER A 81 -23.30 -4.26 9.47
N SER A 82 -23.99 -5.01 10.32
CA SER A 82 -23.78 -6.46 10.48
C SER A 82 -24.36 -7.31 9.34
N ASP A 83 -25.08 -6.69 8.39
CA ASP A 83 -25.53 -7.31 7.13
C ASP A 83 -24.40 -8.03 6.38
N PRO A 84 -24.68 -9.07 5.57
CA PRO A 84 -23.65 -9.79 4.81
C PRO A 84 -22.76 -8.93 3.89
N ASN A 85 -23.24 -7.76 3.46
CA ASN A 85 -22.52 -6.81 2.60
C ASN A 85 -21.95 -5.59 3.36
N GLY A 86 -22.26 -5.45 4.65
CA GLY A 86 -21.84 -4.29 5.45
C GLY A 86 -20.36 -4.32 5.84
N VAL A 87 -19.81 -3.17 6.22
CA VAL A 87 -18.52 -3.10 6.93
C VAL A 87 -18.76 -3.40 8.40
N ARG A 88 -17.96 -4.30 8.99
CA ARG A 88 -17.92 -4.50 10.45
C ARG A 88 -16.60 -3.96 10.99
N VAL A 89 -16.66 -3.34 12.18
CA VAL A 89 -15.52 -2.62 12.77
C VAL A 89 -15.20 -3.18 14.15
N SER A 90 -13.92 -3.41 14.42
CA SER A 90 -13.40 -3.61 15.77
C SER A 90 -12.40 -2.50 16.10
N ILE A 91 -12.21 -2.27 17.40
CA ILE A 91 -11.14 -1.40 17.87
C ILE A 91 -10.52 -1.97 19.15
N ILE A 92 -9.19 -1.90 19.23
CA ILE A 92 -8.42 -2.13 20.44
C ILE A 92 -7.58 -0.90 20.73
N SER A 93 -7.52 -0.50 22.00
CA SER A 93 -6.64 0.57 22.46
C SER A 93 -5.51 0.00 23.31
N TYR A 94 -4.32 0.62 23.29
CA TYR A 94 -3.14 0.09 23.96
C TYR A 94 -2.24 1.18 24.57
N GLY A 95 -1.25 0.73 25.34
CA GLY A 95 -0.20 1.57 25.90
C GLY A 95 0.77 0.70 26.69
N LYS A 96 0.61 0.69 28.02
CA LYS A 96 1.18 -0.35 28.90
C LYS A 96 0.21 -1.53 28.93
N GLY A 97 0.48 -2.55 28.13
CA GLY A 97 -0.48 -3.59 27.76
C GLY A 97 -1.57 -3.09 26.80
N ILE A 98 -2.55 -3.97 26.56
CA ILE A 98 -3.76 -3.72 25.77
C ILE A 98 -4.95 -3.43 26.70
N TYR A 99 -5.97 -2.74 26.19
CA TYR A 99 -7.18 -2.36 26.93
C TYR A 99 -8.47 -2.81 26.20
N PRO A 100 -8.78 -4.12 26.12
CA PRO A 100 -9.98 -4.62 25.43
C PRO A 100 -11.29 -4.15 26.09
N GLU A 101 -11.27 -3.83 27.38
CA GLU A 101 -12.44 -3.41 28.15
C GLU A 101 -12.94 -1.98 27.83
N ILE A 102 -12.19 -1.25 27.00
CA ILE A 102 -12.60 0.04 26.41
C ILE A 102 -12.65 0.00 24.88
N GLY A 103 -12.40 -1.16 24.28
CA GLY A 103 -12.56 -1.41 22.86
C GLY A 103 -13.85 -2.17 22.56
N PHE A 104 -13.98 -2.68 21.33
CA PHE A 104 -15.08 -3.56 20.94
C PHE A 104 -14.69 -4.42 19.72
N ASN A 105 -15.46 -5.47 19.47
CA ASN A 105 -15.19 -6.47 18.43
C ASN A 105 -16.15 -6.31 17.24
N LEU A 106 -15.85 -6.99 16.12
CA LEU A 106 -16.62 -6.98 14.86
C LEU A 106 -18.13 -7.34 15.01
N THR A 107 -18.52 -7.92 16.15
CA THR A 107 -19.88 -8.38 16.46
C THR A 107 -20.48 -7.70 17.69
N THR A 108 -19.94 -6.55 18.12
CA THR A 108 -20.43 -5.83 19.32
C THR A 108 -21.52 -4.81 19.00
N TYR A 109 -21.56 -4.27 17.78
CA TYR A 109 -22.53 -3.26 17.32
C TYR A 109 -23.02 -3.60 15.92
N ASP A 110 -24.30 -3.36 15.66
CA ASP A 110 -24.96 -3.72 14.40
C ASP A 110 -25.02 -2.53 13.42
N THR A 111 -24.88 -1.29 13.90
CA THR A 111 -25.08 -0.07 13.09
C THR A 111 -23.92 0.93 13.13
N LYS A 112 -23.83 1.76 12.08
CA LYS A 112 -22.90 2.91 11.99
C LYS A 112 -22.96 3.82 13.22
N ASP A 113 -24.15 4.21 13.64
CA ASP A 113 -24.32 5.24 14.67
C ASP A 113 -23.84 4.73 16.04
N GLU A 114 -24.08 3.45 16.36
CA GLU A 114 -23.54 2.79 17.55
C GLU A 114 -22.01 2.73 17.53
N VAL A 115 -21.40 2.37 16.39
CA VAL A 115 -19.93 2.32 16.24
C VAL A 115 -19.30 3.71 16.39
N ILE A 116 -19.90 4.74 15.78
CA ILE A 116 -19.44 6.13 15.88
C ILE A 116 -19.60 6.65 17.32
N GLU A 117 -20.72 6.34 18.01
CA GLU A 117 -20.91 6.76 19.40
C GLU A 117 -19.97 6.01 20.36
N ALA A 118 -19.79 4.71 20.17
CA ALA A 118 -18.88 3.89 20.98
C ALA A 118 -17.43 4.40 20.88
N ILE A 119 -16.95 4.71 19.67
CA ILE A 119 -15.63 5.33 19.47
C ILE A 119 -15.54 6.68 20.18
N GLY A 120 -16.59 7.50 20.11
CA GLY A 120 -16.68 8.77 20.84
C GLY A 120 -16.60 8.66 22.37
N ARG A 121 -16.84 7.46 22.93
CA ARG A 121 -16.79 7.17 24.38
C ARG A 121 -15.45 6.60 24.85
N ILE A 122 -14.52 6.25 23.95
CA ILE A 122 -13.24 5.62 24.33
C ILE A 122 -12.37 6.61 25.14
N PRO A 123 -11.93 6.27 26.37
CA PRO A 123 -11.11 7.15 27.19
C PRO A 123 -9.62 7.07 26.82
N HIS A 124 -8.90 8.19 26.90
CA HIS A 124 -7.44 8.19 26.91
C HIS A 124 -6.93 7.55 28.21
N LYS A 125 -6.13 6.48 28.10
CA LYS A 125 -5.63 5.69 29.25
C LYS A 125 -4.28 6.16 29.75
N ALA A 126 -3.55 6.94 28.96
CA ALA A 126 -2.21 7.46 29.24
C ALA A 126 -1.22 6.37 29.72
N GLY A 127 -1.18 5.24 29.00
CA GLY A 127 -0.32 4.11 29.37
C GLY A 127 1.17 4.44 29.29
N LEU A 128 1.95 4.10 30.32
CA LEU A 128 3.38 4.47 30.44
C LEU A 128 4.34 3.72 29.48
N ARG A 129 3.81 3.08 28.43
CA ARG A 129 4.55 2.34 27.39
C ARG A 129 3.77 2.40 26.07
N THR A 130 4.40 1.91 25.00
CA THR A 130 3.83 1.81 23.65
C THR A 130 4.00 0.35 23.18
N ASP A 131 3.19 -0.55 23.72
CA ASP A 131 3.24 -2.01 23.48
C ASP A 131 2.54 -2.43 22.17
N THR A 132 2.83 -1.73 21.06
CA THR A 132 2.18 -1.87 19.75
C THR A 132 2.07 -3.33 19.27
N GLY A 133 3.14 -4.13 19.43
CA GLY A 133 3.13 -5.54 19.03
C GLY A 133 2.08 -6.39 19.74
N ARG A 134 1.81 -6.16 21.04
CA ARG A 134 0.71 -6.85 21.76
C ARG A 134 -0.66 -6.46 21.23
N ALA A 135 -0.81 -5.21 20.80
CA ALA A 135 -2.07 -4.70 20.28
C ALA A 135 -2.37 -5.26 18.87
N ILE A 136 -1.33 -5.36 18.02
CA ILE A 136 -1.40 -6.05 16.73
C ILE A 136 -1.69 -7.54 16.92
N GLN A 137 -0.98 -8.22 17.83
CA GLN A 137 -1.21 -9.64 18.13
C GLN A 137 -2.66 -9.88 18.59
N TYR A 138 -3.19 -9.07 19.52
CA TYR A 138 -4.58 -9.20 19.96
C TYR A 138 -5.59 -8.92 18.83
N MET A 139 -5.33 -7.92 17.99
CA MET A 139 -6.17 -7.63 16.83
C MET A 139 -6.21 -8.83 15.86
N HIS A 140 -5.06 -9.47 15.60
CA HIS A 140 -4.95 -10.65 14.74
C HIS A 140 -5.59 -11.91 15.36
N GLU A 141 -5.19 -12.28 16.58
CA GLU A 141 -5.60 -13.53 17.24
C GLU A 141 -7.03 -13.52 17.78
N ALA A 142 -7.61 -12.34 18.10
CA ALA A 142 -8.93 -12.25 18.73
C ALA A 142 -9.96 -11.44 17.94
N GLN A 143 -9.58 -10.36 17.25
CA GLN A 143 -10.55 -9.50 16.57
C GLN A 143 -10.78 -9.87 15.09
N LEU A 144 -9.71 -10.07 14.31
CA LEU A 144 -9.75 -10.44 12.89
C LEU A 144 -9.43 -11.94 12.65
N ALA A 145 -9.57 -12.76 13.70
CA ALA A 145 -9.34 -14.19 13.65
C ALA A 145 -10.31 -14.89 12.70
N ASN A 146 -9.85 -15.96 12.03
CA ASN A 146 -10.61 -16.66 10.99
C ASN A 146 -11.93 -17.32 11.46
N GLY A 147 -12.18 -17.39 12.78
CA GLY A 147 -13.46 -17.83 13.38
C GLY A 147 -14.42 -16.69 13.77
N VAL A 148 -14.04 -15.43 13.58
CA VAL A 148 -14.82 -14.22 13.95
C VAL A 148 -15.21 -13.40 12.71
N VAL A 149 -14.34 -13.36 11.71
CA VAL A 149 -14.59 -12.74 10.38
C VAL A 149 -15.62 -13.52 9.56
N ARG A 150 -16.35 -12.85 8.66
CA ARG A 150 -17.19 -13.55 7.68
C ARG A 150 -16.30 -14.28 6.65
N PRO A 151 -16.61 -15.53 6.26
CA PRO A 151 -15.81 -16.26 5.27
C PRO A 151 -15.72 -15.53 3.92
N GLY A 152 -14.51 -15.42 3.38
CA GLY A 152 -14.24 -14.76 2.09
C GLY A 152 -14.28 -13.23 2.10
N VAL A 153 -14.53 -12.60 3.25
CA VAL A 153 -14.54 -11.13 3.39
C VAL A 153 -13.13 -10.60 3.66
N THR A 154 -12.77 -9.48 3.04
CA THR A 154 -11.43 -8.89 3.18
C THR A 154 -11.19 -8.38 4.59
N LYS A 155 -9.98 -8.62 5.12
CA LYS A 155 -9.54 -8.16 6.45
C LYS A 155 -8.58 -6.98 6.32
N VAL A 156 -8.89 -5.86 6.97
CA VAL A 156 -8.03 -4.67 7.05
C VAL A 156 -7.70 -4.38 8.50
N SER A 157 -6.45 -3.98 8.77
CA SER A 157 -6.11 -3.32 10.03
C SER A 157 -5.51 -1.93 9.79
N ILE A 158 -5.85 -0.99 10.67
CA ILE A 158 -5.30 0.37 10.68
C ILE A 158 -4.69 0.61 12.05
N VAL A 159 -3.36 0.74 12.09
CA VAL A 159 -2.60 1.03 13.32
C VAL A 159 -2.29 2.52 13.39
N ILE A 160 -2.68 3.19 14.46
CA ILE A 160 -2.43 4.62 14.70
C ILE A 160 -1.57 4.77 15.95
N THR A 161 -0.37 5.35 15.81
CA THR A 161 0.66 5.44 16.87
C THR A 161 1.34 6.81 16.89
N ASP A 162 1.77 7.30 18.06
CA ASP A 162 2.66 8.48 18.19
C ASP A 162 4.08 8.12 18.66
N GLY A 163 4.23 6.96 19.31
CA GLY A 163 5.51 6.42 19.75
C GLY A 163 6.11 5.39 18.81
N ASN A 164 7.43 5.20 18.93
CA ASN A 164 8.08 3.96 18.53
C ASN A 164 7.78 2.89 19.59
N SER A 165 7.52 1.65 19.19
CA SER A 165 7.23 0.60 20.14
C SER A 165 8.44 0.26 21.00
N GLN A 166 8.18 0.09 22.30
CA GLN A 166 9.17 -0.45 23.23
C GLN A 166 9.47 -1.94 22.96
N GLU A 167 8.74 -2.57 22.04
CA GLU A 167 8.81 -3.98 21.67
C GLU A 167 8.83 -4.15 20.15
N TRP A 168 9.71 -3.38 19.47
CA TRP A 168 9.83 -3.34 18.01
C TRP A 168 10.00 -4.70 17.32
N LYS A 169 10.59 -5.70 18.00
CA LYS A 169 10.70 -7.09 17.50
C LYS A 169 9.32 -7.76 17.42
N LEU A 170 8.63 -7.86 18.55
CA LEU A 170 7.25 -8.38 18.62
C LEU A 170 6.31 -7.60 17.69
N THR A 171 6.52 -6.29 17.55
CA THR A 171 5.75 -5.43 16.65
C THR A 171 5.95 -5.79 15.17
N LYS A 172 7.17 -6.18 14.78
CA LYS A 172 7.45 -6.73 13.45
C LYS A 172 6.88 -8.16 13.31
N GLU A 173 7.13 -9.02 14.29
CA GLU A 173 6.77 -10.45 14.28
C GLU A 173 5.24 -10.62 14.18
N ALA A 174 4.47 -10.01 15.07
CA ALA A 174 3.00 -10.06 15.06
C ALA A 174 2.38 -9.43 13.80
N ALA A 175 3.01 -8.39 13.23
CA ALA A 175 2.54 -7.79 11.98
C ALA A 175 2.85 -8.66 10.75
N GLU A 176 4.00 -9.36 10.75
CA GLU A 176 4.27 -10.38 9.73
C GLU A 176 3.30 -11.56 9.80
N GLU A 177 2.89 -11.98 11.01
CA GLU A 177 1.90 -13.04 11.20
C GLU A 177 0.50 -12.62 10.77
N ALA A 178 0.04 -11.43 11.16
CA ALA A 178 -1.22 -10.85 10.69
C ALA A 178 -1.29 -10.76 9.15
N ARG A 179 -0.20 -10.32 8.49
CA ARG A 179 -0.12 -10.25 7.02
C ARG A 179 -0.08 -11.63 6.35
N LYS A 180 0.59 -12.64 6.93
CA LYS A 180 0.56 -14.03 6.43
C LYS A 180 -0.87 -14.60 6.45
N ASP A 181 -1.67 -14.20 7.43
CA ASP A 181 -3.09 -14.52 7.53
C ASP A 181 -4.01 -13.64 6.65
N ASN A 182 -3.46 -12.92 5.67
CA ASN A 182 -4.17 -12.06 4.72
C ASN A 182 -4.93 -10.89 5.38
N ILE A 183 -4.40 -10.32 6.47
CA ILE A 183 -4.84 -9.02 7.00
C ILE A 183 -4.01 -7.93 6.30
N VAL A 184 -4.66 -7.06 5.52
CA VAL A 184 -3.98 -5.92 4.89
C VAL A 184 -3.79 -4.82 5.93
N MET A 185 -2.54 -4.55 6.29
CA MET A 185 -2.19 -3.61 7.34
C MET A 185 -1.81 -2.23 6.78
N PHE A 186 -2.37 -1.20 7.39
CA PHE A 186 -2.04 0.21 7.21
C PHE A 186 -1.43 0.76 8.51
N ALA A 187 -0.40 1.59 8.37
CA ALA A 187 0.32 2.17 9.51
C ALA A 187 0.33 3.70 9.41
N ILE A 188 -0.30 4.36 10.39
CA ILE A 188 -0.43 5.81 10.50
C ILE A 188 0.42 6.29 11.67
N GLY A 189 1.57 6.88 11.35
CA GLY A 189 2.45 7.51 12.34
C GLY A 189 2.12 8.99 12.50
N VAL A 190 1.90 9.42 13.73
CA VAL A 190 1.65 10.83 14.06
C VAL A 190 2.84 11.41 14.81
N GLY A 191 3.42 12.49 14.28
CA GLY A 191 4.58 13.15 14.85
C GLY A 191 5.91 12.84 14.14
N THR A 192 6.92 13.63 14.48
CA THR A 192 8.28 13.56 13.93
C THR A 192 9.02 12.28 14.33
N ASP A 193 8.83 11.84 15.58
CA ASP A 193 9.79 10.99 16.27
C ASP A 193 9.65 9.49 15.93
N ILE A 194 8.57 9.10 15.23
CA ILE A 194 8.37 7.73 14.73
C ILE A 194 9.33 7.41 13.58
N ARG A 195 10.02 6.28 13.72
CA ARG A 195 10.83 5.66 12.67
C ARG A 195 9.93 5.10 11.57
N ASN A 196 10.12 5.56 10.33
CA ASN A 196 9.39 5.03 9.17
C ASN A 196 9.60 3.51 8.99
N SER A 197 10.76 2.98 9.37
CA SER A 197 11.04 1.53 9.36
C SER A 197 10.16 0.72 10.30
N GLU A 198 9.61 1.31 11.38
CA GLU A 198 8.66 0.61 12.25
C GLU A 198 7.26 0.57 11.63
N LEU A 199 6.78 1.69 11.08
CA LEU A 199 5.53 1.73 10.32
C LEU A 199 5.58 0.77 9.11
N LEU A 200 6.73 0.69 8.43
CA LEU A 200 6.96 -0.25 7.33
C LEU A 200 6.96 -1.71 7.80
N ASN A 201 7.52 -2.02 8.97
CA ASN A 201 7.39 -3.36 9.58
C ASN A 201 5.93 -3.73 9.90
N ILE A 202 5.07 -2.73 10.18
CA ILE A 202 3.63 -2.91 10.46
C ILE A 202 2.81 -3.06 9.17
N ALA A 203 3.04 -2.21 8.16
CA ALA A 203 2.27 -2.23 6.91
C ALA A 203 2.75 -3.30 5.89
N GLY A 204 4.02 -3.70 5.97
CA GLY A 204 4.70 -4.58 5.01
C GLY A 204 5.06 -3.92 3.67
N ASP A 205 4.59 -2.70 3.42
CA ASP A 205 4.73 -1.95 2.17
C ASP A 205 4.63 -0.45 2.48
N GLN A 206 5.47 0.36 1.83
CA GLN A 206 5.48 1.81 1.98
C GLN A 206 4.20 2.48 1.43
N SER A 207 3.50 1.85 0.49
CA SER A 207 2.23 2.37 -0.08
C SER A 207 1.11 2.49 0.96
N ARG A 208 1.18 1.69 2.05
CA ARG A 208 0.22 1.64 3.17
C ARG A 208 0.77 2.28 4.44
N VAL A 209 1.90 2.98 4.36
CA VAL A 209 2.46 3.81 5.44
C VAL A 209 2.10 5.28 5.20
N THR A 210 1.39 5.87 6.15
CA THR A 210 1.11 7.31 6.17
C THR A 210 1.80 7.93 7.38
N LYS A 211 2.43 9.11 7.19
CA LYS A 211 2.93 9.94 8.27
C LYS A 211 2.29 11.32 8.22
N VAL A 212 1.94 11.87 9.38
CA VAL A 212 1.47 13.25 9.56
C VAL A 212 2.21 13.91 10.73
N ASP A 213 2.50 15.21 10.65
CA ASP A 213 3.31 15.94 11.63
C ASP A 213 2.63 16.03 13.00
N ASN A 214 1.30 16.01 13.03
CA ASN A 214 0.49 16.15 14.23
C ASN A 214 -0.97 15.70 14.02
N TYR A 215 -1.67 15.41 15.11
CA TYR A 215 -3.03 14.85 15.09
C TYR A 215 -4.06 15.68 14.31
N ASN A 216 -3.90 17.00 14.15
CA ASN A 216 -4.86 17.81 13.38
C ASN A 216 -4.84 17.47 11.87
N GLN A 217 -3.67 17.09 11.35
CA GLN A 217 -3.49 16.66 9.95
C GLN A 217 -4.09 15.28 9.64
N LEU A 218 -4.54 14.51 10.64
CA LEU A 218 -5.31 13.29 10.37
C LEU A 218 -6.58 13.59 9.55
N SER A 219 -7.17 14.77 9.74
CA SER A 219 -8.34 15.21 8.98
C SER A 219 -8.12 15.29 7.46
N SER A 220 -6.89 15.51 6.98
CA SER A 220 -6.58 15.58 5.55
C SER A 220 -6.24 14.24 4.89
N ILE A 221 -6.16 13.15 5.66
CA ILE A 221 -5.90 11.80 5.12
C ILE A 221 -7.15 10.90 5.08
N LYS A 222 -8.28 11.32 5.66
CA LYS A 222 -9.48 10.47 5.84
C LYS A 222 -10.09 9.93 4.53
N GLU A 223 -10.10 10.75 3.47
CA GLU A 223 -10.62 10.36 2.15
C GLU A 223 -9.64 9.44 1.43
N SER A 224 -8.34 9.78 1.43
CA SER A 224 -7.30 8.95 0.82
C SER A 224 -7.18 7.58 1.49
N LEU A 225 -7.26 7.52 2.83
CA LEU A 225 -7.27 6.29 3.59
C LEU A 225 -8.53 5.46 3.32
N ALA A 226 -9.69 6.10 3.18
CA ALA A 226 -10.93 5.40 2.81
C ALA A 226 -10.82 4.83 1.39
N HIS A 227 -10.35 5.61 0.40
CA HIS A 227 -10.05 5.12 -0.94
C HIS A 227 -9.09 3.92 -0.96
N GLN A 228 -8.09 3.87 -0.09
CA GLN A 228 -7.10 2.78 -0.04
C GLN A 228 -7.58 1.52 0.70
N THR A 229 -8.54 1.65 1.61
CA THR A 229 -9.04 0.54 2.46
C THR A 229 -10.42 0.03 2.04
N CYS A 230 -11.20 0.86 1.34
CA CYS A 230 -12.37 0.45 0.57
C CYS A 230 -11.90 -0.31 -0.68
N PHE A 231 -11.58 -1.59 -0.50
CA PHE A 231 -11.31 -2.48 -1.62
C PHE A 231 -12.52 -2.57 -2.54
N VAL A 232 -12.42 -1.88 -3.69
CA VAL A 232 -12.97 -2.45 -4.91
C VAL A 232 -12.19 -3.73 -5.15
N GLN A 233 -12.77 -4.88 -4.80
CA GLN A 233 -12.38 -6.08 -5.52
C GLN A 233 -12.77 -5.83 -6.98
N GLU A 234 -11.78 -5.72 -7.86
CA GLU A 234 -11.96 -6.17 -9.25
C GLU A 234 -12.30 -7.65 -9.14
N LYS A 235 -13.60 -7.92 -8.97
CA LYS A 235 -14.15 -9.24 -8.71
C LYS A 235 -13.87 -10.04 -9.97
N THR A 236 -12.78 -10.83 -9.94
CA THR A 236 -12.28 -11.69 -11.03
C THR A 236 -13.27 -12.83 -11.28
N THR A 237 -14.41 -12.40 -11.78
CA THR A 237 -15.61 -13.18 -12.03
C THR A 237 -15.27 -14.06 -13.21
N THR A 238 -14.92 -15.31 -12.92
CA THR A 238 -14.45 -16.32 -13.88
C THR A 238 -15.60 -16.85 -14.75
N THR A 239 -16.35 -15.92 -15.36
CA THR A 239 -17.01 -16.14 -16.64
C THR A 239 -15.98 -15.84 -17.73
N PRO A 240 -15.65 -16.79 -18.62
CA PRO A 240 -14.61 -16.58 -19.63
C PRO A 240 -15.10 -15.66 -20.76
N VAL A 241 -15.04 -14.36 -20.51
CA VAL A 241 -14.77 -13.38 -21.57
C VAL A 241 -13.36 -13.71 -22.11
N PRO A 242 -13.11 -13.68 -23.44
CA PRO A 242 -11.77 -13.87 -23.98
C PRO A 242 -10.83 -12.78 -23.46
N MET A 243 -10.04 -13.11 -22.45
CA MET A 243 -9.00 -12.23 -21.90
C MET A 243 -7.90 -12.12 -22.95
N ASP A 244 -7.52 -10.89 -23.30
CA ASP A 244 -6.28 -10.66 -24.04
C ASP A 244 -5.12 -11.31 -23.29
N GLU A 245 -4.29 -12.07 -23.99
CA GLU A 245 -3.15 -12.79 -23.42
C GLU A 245 -2.25 -11.82 -22.63
N PRO A 246 -1.87 -12.13 -21.36
CA PRO A 246 -1.13 -11.19 -20.52
C PRO A 246 0.11 -10.66 -21.22
N CYS A 247 0.33 -9.34 -21.16
CA CYS A 247 1.25 -8.65 -22.07
C CYS A 247 2.64 -9.31 -22.13
N GLY A 248 3.23 -9.67 -20.99
CA GLY A 248 4.54 -10.33 -20.92
C GLY A 248 4.60 -11.77 -21.45
N VAL A 249 3.47 -12.45 -21.66
CA VAL A 249 3.44 -13.74 -22.38
C VAL A 249 3.60 -13.50 -23.88
N SER A 250 2.93 -12.47 -24.42
CA SER A 250 3.02 -12.09 -25.84
C SER A 250 4.29 -11.28 -26.20
N ASP A 251 4.81 -10.49 -25.27
CA ASP A 251 6.03 -9.67 -25.42
C ASP A 251 6.88 -9.68 -24.12
N PRO A 252 7.55 -10.82 -23.81
CA PRO A 252 8.35 -11.00 -22.61
C PRO A 252 9.57 -10.08 -22.56
N ALA A 253 9.92 -9.59 -21.36
CA ALA A 253 11.15 -8.84 -21.11
C ALA A 253 11.96 -9.38 -19.93
N ASP A 254 13.29 -9.27 -20.02
CA ASP A 254 14.19 -9.36 -18.88
C ASP A 254 14.61 -7.93 -18.50
N ILE A 255 14.37 -7.54 -17.25
CA ILE A 255 14.49 -6.17 -16.73
C ILE A 255 15.57 -6.14 -15.65
N PHE A 256 16.55 -5.22 -15.77
CA PHE A 256 17.56 -4.98 -14.75
C PHE A 256 17.42 -3.57 -14.18
N PHE A 257 17.19 -3.47 -12.87
CA PHE A 257 17.24 -2.21 -12.14
C PHE A 257 18.68 -1.92 -11.69
N VAL A 258 19.21 -0.75 -12.05
CA VAL A 258 20.60 -0.34 -11.78
C VAL A 258 20.59 0.89 -10.88
N PHE A 259 21.20 0.81 -9.71
CA PHE A 259 21.30 1.94 -8.79
C PHE A 259 22.51 1.87 -7.85
N SER A 260 22.94 3.02 -7.36
CA SER A 260 24.02 3.13 -6.37
C SER A 260 23.50 3.79 -5.10
N PRO A 261 23.27 3.04 -4.01
CA PRO A 261 22.92 3.60 -2.71
C PRO A 261 23.86 4.72 -2.23
N ALA A 262 25.17 4.59 -2.52
CA ALA A 262 26.17 5.60 -2.18
C ALA A 262 25.95 6.94 -2.93
N ASN A 263 25.44 6.90 -4.16
CA ASN A 263 25.20 8.10 -4.96
C ASN A 263 23.76 8.65 -4.84
N LEU A 264 22.81 7.81 -4.39
CA LEU A 264 21.42 8.21 -4.11
C LEU A 264 21.20 8.71 -2.67
N GLY A 265 22.05 8.31 -1.72
CA GLY A 265 21.84 8.54 -0.28
C GLY A 265 20.65 7.76 0.27
N SER A 266 20.37 7.90 1.56
CA SER A 266 19.31 7.12 2.25
C SER A 266 17.94 7.27 1.61
N ASP A 267 17.52 8.52 1.34
CA ASP A 267 16.17 8.81 0.85
C ASP A 267 15.99 8.38 -0.62
N GLY A 268 17.01 8.61 -1.46
CA GLY A 268 17.01 8.14 -2.85
C GLY A 268 17.10 6.61 -2.95
N THR A 269 17.78 5.95 -2.01
CA THR A 269 17.82 4.48 -1.91
C THR A 269 16.45 3.92 -1.52
N LEU A 270 15.77 4.53 -0.54
CA LEU A 270 14.42 4.15 -0.13
C LEU A 270 13.40 4.38 -1.26
N TRP A 271 13.54 5.50 -1.99
CA TRP A 271 12.76 5.77 -3.20
C TRP A 271 13.00 4.68 -4.26
N ALA A 272 14.25 4.31 -4.52
CA ALA A 272 14.62 3.28 -5.51
C ALA A 272 13.99 1.92 -5.17
N THR A 273 14.09 1.47 -3.91
CA THR A 273 13.46 0.20 -3.50
C THR A 273 11.93 0.27 -3.54
N SER A 274 11.33 1.43 -3.23
CA SER A 274 9.88 1.64 -3.38
C SER A 274 9.44 1.58 -4.86
N PHE A 275 10.17 2.21 -5.78
CA PHE A 275 9.88 2.19 -7.22
C PHE A 275 10.00 0.77 -7.80
N ILE A 276 11.05 0.03 -7.42
CA ILE A 276 11.21 -1.37 -7.81
C ILE A 276 10.05 -2.21 -7.28
N GLY A 277 9.72 -2.10 -5.99
CA GLY A 277 8.63 -2.84 -5.36
C GLY A 277 7.28 -2.62 -6.04
N LEU A 278 6.89 -1.36 -6.21
CA LEU A 278 5.62 -0.98 -6.87
C LEU A 278 5.56 -1.43 -8.33
N THR A 279 6.70 -1.51 -9.02
CA THR A 279 6.78 -2.06 -10.37
C THR A 279 6.50 -3.57 -10.38
N VAL A 280 7.22 -4.35 -9.58
CA VAL A 280 7.17 -5.83 -9.66
C VAL A 280 5.91 -6.45 -9.04
N ASP A 281 5.19 -5.69 -8.20
CA ASP A 281 3.92 -6.09 -7.57
C ASP A 281 2.69 -5.83 -8.48
N THR A 282 2.88 -5.24 -9.67
CA THR A 282 1.77 -4.93 -10.59
C THR A 282 1.33 -6.16 -11.39
N GLU A 283 0.02 -6.47 -11.40
CA GLU A 283 -0.54 -7.67 -12.04
C GLU A 283 -0.18 -7.84 -13.51
N ASP A 284 -0.18 -6.76 -14.31
CA ASP A 284 0.21 -6.78 -15.73
C ASP A 284 1.62 -7.40 -15.94
N LEU A 285 2.50 -7.29 -14.94
CA LEU A 285 3.88 -7.78 -15.00
C LEU A 285 4.12 -9.11 -14.25
N ASN A 286 3.05 -9.80 -13.82
CA ASN A 286 3.15 -11.04 -13.05
C ASN A 286 3.59 -12.28 -13.87
N GLN A 287 3.49 -12.21 -15.21
CA GLN A 287 3.78 -13.32 -16.12
C GLN A 287 4.69 -12.90 -17.27
N GLY A 288 5.64 -13.77 -17.62
CA GLY A 288 6.52 -13.59 -18.76
C GLY A 288 7.66 -12.57 -18.57
N PHE A 289 7.71 -11.84 -17.46
CA PHE A 289 8.83 -10.98 -17.09
C PHE A 289 9.89 -11.71 -16.25
N ARG A 290 11.11 -11.16 -16.21
CA ARG A 290 12.19 -11.55 -15.29
C ARG A 290 12.89 -10.30 -14.76
N TYR A 291 13.32 -10.33 -13.50
CA TYR A 291 13.90 -9.17 -12.82
C TYR A 291 15.30 -9.48 -12.29
N GLY A 292 16.23 -8.56 -12.52
CA GLY A 292 17.55 -8.51 -11.91
C GLY A 292 17.79 -7.14 -11.25
N VAL A 293 18.73 -7.09 -10.31
CA VAL A 293 19.11 -5.84 -9.62
C VAL A 293 20.63 -5.74 -9.58
N LEU A 294 21.17 -4.61 -10.02
CA LEU A 294 22.58 -4.22 -9.88
C LEU A 294 22.65 -3.02 -8.92
N SER A 295 22.72 -3.33 -7.62
CA SER A 295 22.90 -2.35 -6.55
C SER A 295 24.38 -2.27 -6.15
N GLY A 296 25.00 -1.10 -6.33
CA GLY A 296 26.38 -0.84 -5.90
C GLY A 296 26.51 -0.92 -4.37
N SER A 297 26.95 -2.07 -3.86
CA SER A 297 26.91 -2.40 -2.44
C SER A 297 28.30 -2.78 -1.94
N CYS A 298 28.74 -2.19 -0.83
CA CYS A 298 30.13 -2.18 -0.36
C CYS A 298 30.72 -3.59 -0.20
N PRO A 299 31.90 -3.84 -0.79
CA PRO A 299 33.09 -3.94 0.06
C PRO A 299 33.92 -2.65 0.08
N ASP A 300 33.97 -1.92 -1.04
CA ASP A 300 34.96 -0.87 -1.26
C ASP A 300 34.75 0.40 -0.44
N ASP A 301 33.60 0.58 0.22
CA ASP A 301 33.36 1.70 1.15
C ASP A 301 33.59 1.29 2.62
N ALA A 302 34.22 0.13 2.86
CA ALA A 302 34.84 -0.17 4.14
C ALA A 302 35.93 0.86 4.45
N GLY A 303 35.79 1.54 5.59
CA GLY A 303 36.83 2.40 6.13
C GLY A 303 38.15 1.66 6.29
N PHE A 304 39.25 2.32 5.97
CA PHE A 304 40.58 1.71 6.02
C PHE A 304 41.12 1.70 7.46
N ASN A 305 41.83 0.62 7.82
CA ASN A 305 42.47 0.49 9.13
C ASN A 305 43.64 1.48 9.28
N LEU A 306 44.07 1.70 10.53
CA LEU A 306 45.14 2.65 10.89
C LEU A 306 46.51 2.34 10.25
N ASP A 307 46.71 1.09 9.82
CA ASP A 307 47.91 0.56 9.18
C ASP A 307 47.82 0.46 7.65
N ALA A 308 46.65 0.73 7.06
CA ALA A 308 46.38 0.51 5.63
C ALA A 308 47.13 1.48 4.69
N TYR A 309 47.53 2.66 5.18
CA TYR A 309 48.27 3.66 4.41
C TYR A 309 49.37 4.32 5.24
N SER A 310 50.61 4.24 4.76
CA SER A 310 51.78 4.89 5.37
C SER A 310 52.05 6.31 4.83
N THR A 311 51.27 6.80 3.86
CA THR A 311 51.44 8.12 3.24
C THR A 311 50.11 8.90 3.14
N VAL A 312 50.20 10.22 3.28
CA VAL A 312 49.05 11.14 3.10
C VAL A 312 48.49 11.08 1.67
N GLU A 313 49.34 10.81 0.68
CA GLU A 313 48.95 10.62 -0.71
C GLU A 313 48.10 9.36 -0.92
N GLY A 314 48.48 8.22 -0.32
CA GLY A 314 47.66 7.01 -0.33
C GLY A 314 46.28 7.23 0.29
N ILE A 315 46.22 7.98 1.40
CA ILE A 315 44.95 8.38 2.03
C ILE A 315 44.12 9.28 1.12
N LYS A 316 44.71 10.29 0.47
CA LYS A 316 44.00 11.16 -0.47
C LYS A 316 43.41 10.39 -1.64
N ASN A 317 44.24 9.59 -2.33
CA ASN A 317 43.81 8.79 -3.48
C ASN A 317 42.70 7.78 -3.08
N ARG A 318 42.71 7.30 -1.83
CA ARG A 318 41.62 6.49 -1.27
C ARG A 318 40.35 7.30 -1.00
N LEU A 319 40.44 8.49 -0.42
CA LEU A 319 39.28 9.35 -0.19
C LEU A 319 38.62 9.79 -1.51
N GLU A 320 39.42 10.14 -2.52
CA GLU A 320 38.95 10.42 -3.90
C GLU A 320 38.22 9.23 -4.55
N SER A 321 38.46 7.99 -4.10
CA SER A 321 37.70 6.82 -4.58
C SER A 321 36.26 6.77 -4.05
N TYR A 322 35.98 7.37 -2.89
CA TYR A 322 34.63 7.46 -2.33
C TYR A 322 33.76 8.54 -3.01
N GLU A 323 34.38 9.57 -3.60
CA GLU A 323 33.67 10.66 -4.29
C GLU A 323 33.21 10.31 -5.71
N ARG A 324 33.62 9.15 -6.24
CA ARG A 324 33.26 8.72 -7.60
C ARG A 324 31.79 8.29 -7.69
N ASN A 325 31.15 8.66 -8.79
CA ASN A 325 29.85 8.12 -9.14
C ASN A 325 30.02 6.67 -9.63
N LYS A 326 29.36 5.72 -8.96
CA LYS A 326 29.45 4.28 -9.25
C LYS A 326 28.36 3.80 -10.20
N VAL A 327 27.36 4.64 -10.52
CA VAL A 327 26.28 4.27 -11.45
C VAL A 327 26.83 3.89 -12.83
N GLN A 328 27.83 4.63 -13.34
CA GLN A 328 28.48 4.35 -14.62
C GLN A 328 29.09 2.95 -14.67
N GLU A 329 29.81 2.54 -13.64
CA GLU A 329 30.45 1.22 -13.54
C GLU A 329 29.42 0.09 -13.44
N LEU A 330 28.26 0.33 -12.80
CA LEU A 330 27.15 -0.62 -12.76
C LEU A 330 26.41 -0.72 -14.10
N VAL A 331 26.24 0.39 -14.83
CA VAL A 331 25.67 0.43 -16.19
C VAL A 331 26.60 -0.29 -17.16
N LYS A 332 27.91 -0.10 -17.04
CA LYS A 332 28.92 -0.87 -17.77
C LYS A 332 28.84 -2.37 -17.45
N THR A 333 28.75 -2.73 -16.17
CA THR A 333 28.60 -4.14 -15.73
C THR A 333 27.33 -4.78 -16.30
N LEU A 334 26.26 -4.01 -16.49
CA LEU A 334 25.05 -4.45 -17.18
C LEU A 334 25.29 -4.69 -18.69
N ALA A 335 26.08 -3.83 -19.34
CA ALA A 335 26.47 -3.96 -20.74
C ALA A 335 27.46 -5.11 -21.02
N ASP A 336 28.36 -5.42 -20.08
CA ASP A 336 29.39 -6.45 -20.26
C ASP A 336 28.88 -7.87 -19.98
N ASP A 337 28.04 -8.08 -18.93
CA ASP A 337 27.57 -9.42 -18.52
C ASP A 337 26.11 -9.45 -18.00
N GLY A 338 25.46 -8.31 -17.81
CA GLY A 338 24.15 -8.25 -17.13
C GLY A 338 23.05 -9.09 -17.79
N PHE A 339 22.99 -9.13 -19.12
CA PHE A 339 21.99 -9.88 -19.89
C PHE A 339 22.50 -11.22 -20.47
N THR A 340 23.50 -11.85 -19.85
CA THR A 340 23.94 -13.20 -20.26
C THR A 340 23.00 -14.30 -19.79
N THR A 341 23.04 -15.46 -20.44
CA THR A 341 22.31 -16.66 -20.01
C THR A 341 22.78 -17.17 -18.64
N ALA A 342 24.03 -16.89 -18.26
CA ALA A 342 24.56 -17.17 -16.92
C ALA A 342 23.84 -16.37 -15.82
N ARG A 343 23.37 -15.15 -16.14
CA ARG A 343 22.51 -14.34 -15.26
C ARG A 343 21.01 -14.59 -15.47
N GLY A 344 20.65 -15.64 -16.20
CA GLY A 344 19.25 -16.07 -16.38
C GLY A 344 18.47 -15.32 -17.47
N ALA A 345 19.14 -14.55 -18.33
CA ALA A 345 18.49 -13.92 -19.47
C ALA A 345 18.03 -14.97 -20.53
N ARG A 346 16.93 -14.69 -21.22
CA ARG A 346 16.35 -15.55 -22.26
C ARG A 346 16.71 -15.05 -23.65
N ALA A 347 16.88 -15.93 -24.64
CA ALA A 347 17.11 -15.48 -26.02
C ALA A 347 15.88 -14.73 -26.61
N ASN A 348 14.67 -15.18 -26.25
CA ASN A 348 13.40 -14.70 -26.82
C ASN A 348 12.71 -13.70 -25.87
N SER A 349 13.39 -12.64 -25.42
CA SER A 349 12.78 -11.57 -24.63
C SER A 349 13.50 -10.24 -24.80
N ARG A 350 12.76 -9.12 -24.72
CA ARG A 350 13.31 -7.76 -24.67
C ARG A 350 14.35 -7.64 -23.54
N LYS A 351 15.37 -6.81 -23.75
CA LYS A 351 16.36 -6.45 -22.71
C LYS A 351 16.10 -5.03 -22.28
N ILE A 352 15.90 -4.82 -20.98
CA ILE A 352 15.45 -3.53 -20.45
C ILE A 352 16.31 -3.13 -19.26
N ALA A 353 17.04 -2.03 -19.38
CA ALA A 353 17.82 -1.42 -18.31
C ALA A 353 17.01 -0.29 -17.69
N VAL A 354 16.86 -0.28 -16.37
CA VAL A 354 16.18 0.79 -15.62
C VAL A 354 17.18 1.44 -14.69
N ILE A 355 17.72 2.58 -15.10
CA ILE A 355 18.77 3.31 -14.39
C ILE A 355 18.09 4.27 -13.39
N ILE A 356 18.29 4.03 -12.09
CA ILE A 356 17.75 4.88 -11.04
C ILE A 356 18.87 5.79 -10.54
N ALA A 357 18.85 7.05 -10.96
CA ALA A 357 19.94 8.00 -10.75
C ALA A 357 19.41 9.43 -10.58
N ALA A 358 20.05 10.21 -9.71
CA ALA A 358 19.70 11.61 -9.45
C ALA A 358 20.89 12.54 -9.77
N GLY A 359 20.61 13.73 -10.28
CA GLY A 359 21.63 14.76 -10.51
C GLY A 359 21.73 15.22 -11.96
N LYS A 360 22.96 15.43 -12.45
CA LYS A 360 23.23 15.90 -13.83
C LYS A 360 23.82 14.78 -14.67
N LYS A 361 23.51 14.79 -15.97
CA LYS A 361 24.21 14.00 -17.00
C LYS A 361 25.72 14.26 -16.93
N THR A 362 26.50 13.19 -16.98
CA THR A 362 27.95 13.23 -17.21
C THR A 362 28.25 12.58 -18.57
N SER A 363 29.43 12.84 -19.14
CA SER A 363 29.89 12.20 -20.38
C SER A 363 29.86 10.68 -20.26
N GLU A 364 30.46 10.17 -19.19
CA GLU A 364 30.69 8.75 -18.96
C GLU A 364 29.35 8.00 -18.80
N LEU A 365 28.36 8.59 -18.11
CA LEU A 365 27.04 7.98 -18.00
C LEU A 365 26.27 7.97 -19.32
N GLN A 366 26.52 8.95 -20.20
CA GLN A 366 25.92 8.97 -21.53
C GLN A 366 26.56 7.93 -22.47
N ASP A 367 27.88 7.76 -22.38
CA ASP A 367 28.61 6.79 -23.21
C ASP A 367 28.21 5.35 -22.85
N GLU A 368 28.08 5.02 -21.56
CA GLU A 368 27.62 3.69 -21.11
C GLU A 368 26.14 3.44 -21.46
N VAL A 369 25.28 4.47 -21.47
CA VAL A 369 23.90 4.36 -22.00
C VAL A 369 23.90 4.14 -23.52
N ALA A 370 24.78 4.81 -24.27
CA ALA A 370 24.92 4.60 -25.71
C ALA A 370 25.40 3.17 -26.01
N ALA A 371 26.27 2.59 -25.17
CA ALA A 371 26.70 1.20 -25.26
C ALA A 371 25.53 0.21 -25.06
N LEU A 372 24.66 0.43 -24.06
CA LEU A 372 23.44 -0.38 -23.89
C LEU A 372 22.51 -0.29 -25.11
N VAL A 373 22.24 0.92 -25.60
CA VAL A 373 21.36 1.14 -26.77
C VAL A 373 21.93 0.49 -28.03
N ALA A 374 23.27 0.53 -28.22
CA ALA A 374 23.95 -0.16 -29.32
C ALA A 374 23.82 -1.70 -29.27
N GLN A 375 23.60 -2.27 -28.08
CA GLN A 375 23.26 -3.69 -27.90
C GLN A 375 21.75 -4.00 -28.04
N ASN A 376 20.94 -3.04 -28.49
CA ASN A 376 19.47 -3.16 -28.56
C ASN A 376 18.81 -3.40 -27.19
N ILE A 377 19.42 -2.86 -26.12
CA ILE A 377 18.84 -2.83 -24.77
C ILE A 377 18.02 -1.54 -24.64
N GLN A 378 16.74 -1.67 -24.28
CA GLN A 378 15.85 -0.53 -24.04
C GLN A 378 16.23 0.11 -22.70
N VAL A 379 16.61 1.38 -22.69
CA VAL A 379 17.01 2.09 -21.47
C VAL A 379 15.87 2.98 -20.98
N PHE A 380 15.55 2.86 -19.70
CA PHE A 380 14.67 3.76 -18.96
C PHE A 380 15.46 4.46 -17.86
N VAL A 381 15.11 5.72 -17.57
CA VAL A 381 15.68 6.48 -16.44
C VAL A 381 14.58 6.80 -15.45
N ALA A 382 14.82 6.45 -14.18
CA ALA A 382 14.03 6.91 -13.04
C ALA A 382 14.86 7.94 -12.26
N ASP A 383 14.30 9.13 -12.00
CA ASP A 383 14.97 10.20 -11.24
C ASP A 383 14.28 10.36 -9.88
N PRO A 384 14.90 9.86 -8.78
CA PRO A 384 14.34 9.98 -7.42
C PRO A 384 14.18 11.42 -6.92
N ALA A 385 14.81 12.39 -7.58
CA ALA A 385 14.90 13.77 -7.12
C ALA A 385 14.14 14.79 -7.99
N ASP A 386 13.49 14.36 -9.08
CA ASP A 386 12.81 15.24 -10.07
C ASP A 386 13.73 16.40 -10.55
N LYS A 387 15.03 16.10 -10.76
CA LYS A 387 16.06 17.09 -11.14
C LYS A 387 16.26 17.20 -12.65
N GLY A 388 15.55 16.39 -13.43
CA GLY A 388 15.55 16.44 -14.89
C GLY A 388 16.77 15.79 -15.51
N LEU A 389 17.23 14.65 -14.95
CA LEU A 389 18.28 13.85 -15.58
C LEU A 389 17.81 13.32 -16.94
N THR A 390 18.37 13.87 -18.02
CA THR A 390 18.14 13.40 -19.39
C THR A 390 19.36 12.67 -19.94
N LEU A 391 19.14 11.51 -20.54
CA LEU A 391 20.15 10.70 -21.24
C LEU A 391 19.62 10.35 -22.62
N GLU A 392 20.40 10.63 -23.66
CA GLU A 392 20.06 10.37 -25.05
C GLU A 392 19.99 8.86 -25.30
N GLY A 393 18.97 8.41 -26.02
CA GLY A 393 18.66 6.99 -26.22
C GLY A 393 17.84 6.33 -25.10
N ALA A 394 17.54 7.04 -24.01
CA ALA A 394 16.76 6.52 -22.89
C ALA A 394 15.38 7.18 -22.73
N THR A 395 14.39 6.40 -22.32
CA THR A 395 13.04 6.86 -21.96
C THR A 395 13.03 7.37 -20.52
N ILE A 396 12.77 8.67 -20.33
CA ILE A 396 12.69 9.27 -18.99
C ILE A 396 11.30 9.01 -18.41
N LEU A 397 11.23 8.40 -17.22
CA LEU A 397 9.97 8.14 -16.53
C LEU A 397 9.46 9.43 -15.86
N SER A 398 8.22 9.81 -16.15
CA SER A 398 7.61 11.03 -15.63
C SER A 398 6.87 10.79 -14.32
N GLY A 399 6.97 11.74 -13.39
CA GLY A 399 6.24 11.72 -12.12
C GLY A 399 7.10 12.05 -10.90
N ARG A 400 6.49 12.66 -9.88
CA ARG A 400 7.19 13.14 -8.67
C ARG A 400 7.33 12.11 -7.55
N SER A 401 6.96 10.86 -7.80
CA SER A 401 6.99 9.78 -6.80
C SER A 401 7.37 8.46 -7.45
N SER A 402 7.87 7.54 -6.61
CA SER A 402 8.15 6.16 -7.00
C SER A 402 6.92 5.48 -7.63
N LYS A 403 5.72 5.75 -7.09
CA LYS A 403 4.45 5.27 -7.65
C LYS A 403 4.19 5.78 -9.07
N LEU A 404 4.26 7.10 -9.30
CA LEU A 404 3.95 7.66 -10.62
C LEU A 404 4.96 7.19 -11.69
N GLN A 405 6.25 7.13 -11.36
CA GLN A 405 7.27 6.62 -12.30
C GLN A 405 7.12 5.10 -12.53
N ALA A 406 6.68 4.32 -11.54
CA ALA A 406 6.35 2.89 -11.72
C ALA A 406 5.11 2.70 -12.62
N GLU A 407 4.03 3.46 -12.39
CA GLU A 407 2.83 3.46 -13.25
C GLU A 407 3.15 3.84 -14.70
N ALA A 408 4.03 4.84 -14.91
CA ALA A 408 4.53 5.23 -16.22
C ALA A 408 5.38 4.12 -16.87
N PHE A 409 6.21 3.40 -16.09
CA PHE A 409 7.03 2.29 -16.59
C PHE A 409 6.18 1.09 -16.99
N VAL A 410 5.24 0.65 -16.13
CA VAL A 410 4.27 -0.42 -16.47
C VAL A 410 3.51 -0.07 -17.75
N SER A 411 3.00 1.17 -17.85
CA SER A 411 2.26 1.64 -19.03
C SER A 411 3.10 1.64 -20.32
N ALA A 412 4.42 1.80 -20.22
CA ALA A 412 5.35 1.71 -21.34
C ALA A 412 5.75 0.26 -21.69
N LEU A 413 5.76 -0.65 -20.71
CA LEU A 413 5.98 -2.08 -20.94
C LEU A 413 4.77 -2.80 -21.53
N CYS A 414 3.57 -2.41 -21.07
CA CYS A 414 2.28 -3.04 -21.33
C CYS A 414 1.19 -1.97 -21.61
N PRO A 415 1.26 -1.27 -22.75
CA PRO A 415 0.21 -0.33 -23.15
C PRO A 415 -1.12 -1.07 -23.34
N LYS A 416 -2.17 -0.60 -22.66
CA LYS A 416 -3.51 -1.20 -22.74
C LYS A 416 -4.03 -1.12 -24.18
N ARG A 417 -4.50 -2.25 -24.73
CA ARG A 417 -5.12 -2.33 -26.06
C ARG A 417 -6.41 -1.49 -26.06
N SER A 418 -6.62 -0.73 -27.14
CA SER A 418 -7.69 0.26 -27.33
C SER A 418 -8.90 -0.28 -28.09
#